data_AF-A0A7X6SUS9-F1
#
_entry.id   AF-A0A7X6SUS9-F1
#
_cell.length_a   1.000
_cell.length_b   1.000
_cell.length_c   1.000
_cell.angle_alpha   90.00
_cell.angle_beta   90.00
_cell.angle_gamma   90.00
#
_symmetry.space_group_name_H-M   'P 1'
#
loop_
_entity.id
_entity.type
_entity.pdbx_description
1 polymer ?
#
loop_
_entity_poly.entity_id
_entity_poly.type
_entity_poly.pdbx_seq_one_letter_code
_entity_poly.pdbx_strand_id
1 'polypeptide(L)' 'MNDITYNRLIHGLRLAEIDVDRKILAELAVSDFAAFSALCEAAKAALPEDVNAPVAAA' A
#
# COMPACT_ATOMS: atom_id res chain seq x y z
N MET A 1 8.19 -11.49 5.20
CA MET A 1 7.24 -11.40 4.08
C MET A 1 6.35 -10.21 4.40
N ASN A 2 6.21 -9.24 3.50
CA ASN A 2 5.58 -7.95 3.82
C ASN A 2 4.16 -8.18 4.35
N ASP A 3 3.96 -7.97 5.65
CA ASP A 3 2.73 -8.26 6.41
C ASP A 3 1.58 -7.28 6.07
N ILE A 4 1.32 -7.11 4.76
CA ILE A 4 0.33 -6.21 4.21
C ILE A 4 -0.35 -6.91 3.03
N THR A 5 -1.67 -6.98 3.07
CA THR A 5 -2.46 -7.53 1.97
C THR A 5 -2.52 -6.51 0.83
N TYR A 6 -2.74 -6.99 -0.40
CA TYR A 6 -2.88 -6.11 -1.57
C TYR A 6 -3.91 -4.99 -1.36
N ASN A 7 -5.07 -5.31 -0.76
CA ASN A 7 -6.09 -4.32 -0.46
C ASN A 7 -5.58 -3.20 0.49
N ARG A 8 -4.82 -3.58 1.52
CA ARG A 8 -4.22 -2.63 2.47
C ARG A 8 -3.11 -1.80 1.80
N LEU A 9 -2.30 -2.41 0.94
CA LEU A 9 -1.29 -1.70 0.15
C LEU A 9 -1.93 -0.62 -0.71
N ILE A 10 -2.95 -0.98 -1.51
CA ILE A 10 -3.65 -0.02 -2.38
C ILE A 10 -4.36 1.06 -1.57
N HIS A 11 -4.96 0.71 -0.42
CA HIS A 11 -5.57 1.68 0.47
C HIS A 11 -4.54 2.67 1.03
N GLY A 12 -3.40 2.18 1.53
CA GLY A 12 -2.32 3.00 2.04
C GLY A 12 -1.69 3.90 0.98
N LEU A 13 -1.45 3.39 -0.24
CA LEU A 13 -0.96 4.20 -1.36
C LEU A 13 -1.94 5.32 -1.71
N ARG A 14 -3.24 5.02 -1.72
CA ARG A 14 -4.27 6.02 -1.98
C ARG A 14 -4.39 7.07 -0.86
N LEU A 15 -4.20 6.68 0.40
CA LEU A 15 -4.13 7.60 1.55
C LEU A 15 -2.87 8.47 1.51
N ALA A 16 -1.76 7.94 1.01
CA ALA A 16 -0.52 8.66 0.76
C ALA A 16 -0.58 9.56 -0.49
N GLU A 17 -1.71 9.62 -1.18
CA GLU A 17 -1.88 10.32 -2.47
C GLU A 17 -0.91 9.84 -3.57
N ILE A 18 -0.46 8.58 -3.47
CA ILE A 18 0.43 7.93 -4.42
C ILE A 18 -0.41 7.14 -5.43
N ASP A 19 -0.59 7.71 -6.62
CA ASP A 19 -1.29 7.03 -7.72
C ASP A 19 -0.30 6.15 -8.50
N VAL A 20 -0.42 4.82 -8.32
CA VAL A 20 0.43 3.83 -8.99
C VAL A 20 -0.45 2.84 -9.74
N ASP A 21 -0.11 2.66 -11.02
CA ASP A 21 -0.80 1.73 -11.88
C ASP A 21 -0.55 0.28 -11.45
N ARG A 22 -1.63 -0.52 -11.38
CA ARG A 22 -1.57 -1.88 -10.81
C ARG A 22 -0.65 -2.81 -11.61
N LYS A 23 -0.55 -2.56 -12.92
CA LYS A 23 0.34 -3.29 -13.82
C LYS A 23 1.81 -2.99 -13.52
N ILE A 24 2.14 -1.70 -13.37
CA ILE A 24 3.49 -1.25 -13.04
C ILE A 24 3.87 -1.73 -11.65
N LEU A 25 2.96 -1.70 -10.68
CA LEU A 25 3.20 -2.19 -9.33
C LEU A 25 3.58 -3.69 -9.31
N ALA A 26 2.89 -4.51 -10.11
CA ALA A 26 3.21 -5.93 -10.22
C ALA A 26 4.55 -6.18 -10.90
N GLU A 27 4.86 -5.42 -11.96
CA GLU A 27 6.15 -5.52 -12.64
C GLU A 27 7.30 -5.06 -11.74
N LEU A 28 7.11 -3.95 -10.99
CA LEU A 28 8.06 -3.42 -10.03
C LEU A 28 8.31 -4.42 -8.89
N ALA A 29 7.28 -5.12 -8.41
CA ALA A 29 7.44 -6.16 -7.39
C ALA A 29 8.35 -7.30 -7.84
N VAL A 30 8.46 -7.54 -9.15
CA VAL A 30 9.31 -8.60 -9.74
C VAL A 30 10.66 -8.06 -10.19
N SER A 31 10.70 -6.86 -10.77
CA SER A 31 11.92 -6.26 -11.34
C SER A 31 12.76 -5.52 -10.32
N ASP A 32 12.13 -4.83 -9.36
CA ASP A 32 12.80 -4.01 -8.35
C ASP A 32 12.12 -4.14 -6.97
N PHE A 33 12.62 -5.12 -6.22
CA PHE A 33 12.16 -5.37 -4.87
C PHE A 33 12.44 -4.20 -3.90
N ALA A 34 13.50 -3.42 -4.11
CA ALA A 34 13.83 -2.30 -3.22
C ALA A 34 12.81 -1.17 -3.36
N ALA A 35 12.45 -0.82 -4.59
CA ALA A 35 11.41 0.16 -4.87
C ALA A 35 10.03 -0.32 -4.35
N PHE A 36 9.70 -1.60 -4.54
CA PHE A 36 8.46 -2.16 -4.00
C PHE A 36 8.41 -2.14 -2.47
N SER A 37 9.55 -2.39 -1.80
CA SER A 37 9.64 -2.31 -0.33
C SER A 37 9.38 -0.89 0.16
N ALA A 38 9.93 0.12 -0.49
CA ALA A 38 9.69 1.53 -0.15
C ALA A 38 8.22 1.92 -0.30
N LEU A 39 7.55 1.45 -1.36
CA LEU A 39 6.10 1.65 -1.54
C LEU A 39 5.28 0.96 -0.45
N CYS A 40 5.68 -0.25 -0.05
CA CYS A 40 5.04 -0.95 1.07
C CYS A 40 5.20 -0.21 2.39
N GLU A 41 6.37 0.37 2.66
CA GLU A 41 6.61 1.17 3.86
C GLU A 41 5.82 2.48 3.84
N ALA A 42 5.81 3.19 2.71
CA ALA A 42 5.01 4.41 2.53
C ALA A 42 3.51 4.13 2.73
N ALA A 43 3.00 3.04 2.14
CA ALA A 43 1.62 2.61 2.32
C ALA A 43 1.33 2.26 3.79
N LYS A 44 2.24 1.55 4.47
CA LYS A 44 2.09 1.24 5.90
C LYS A 44 2.09 2.49 6.78
N ALA A 45 2.95 3.46 6.48
CA ALA A 45 3.00 4.73 7.21
C ALA A 45 1.74 5.57 7.03
N ALA A 46 1.08 5.47 5.87
CA ALA A 46 -0.19 6.14 5.59
C ALA A 46 -1.42 5.37 6.10
N LEU A 47 -1.28 4.07 6.40
CA LEU A 47 -2.38 3.30 6.98
C LEU A 47 -2.60 3.70 8.45
N PRO A 48 -3.86 3.79 8.90
CA PRO A 48 -4.16 3.99 10.31
C PRO A 48 -3.71 2.77 11.13
N GLU A 49 -3.23 2.98 12.37
CA GLU A 49 -2.84 1.91 13.30
C GLU A 49 -3.95 0.87 13.50
N ASP A 50 -5.21 1.28 13.38
CA ASP A 50 -6.39 0.41 13.51
C ASP A 50 -7.09 0.19 12.16
N VAL A 51 -6.51 -0.71 11.36
CA VAL A 51 -7.01 -1.09 10.02
C VAL A 51 -8.37 -1.81 10.01
N ASN A 52 -8.91 -2.12 11.20
CA ASN A 52 -10.25 -2.69 11.37
C ASN A 52 -11.25 -1.68 11.97
N ALA A 53 -10.82 -0.44 12.25
CA ALA A 53 -11.75 0.59 12.65
C ALA A 53 -12.80 0.77 11.54
N PRO A 54 -14.10 0.77 11.88
CA PRO A 54 -15.15 0.97 10.89
C PRO A 54 -14.89 2.32 10.21
N VAL A 55 -14.83 2.31 8.87
CA VAL A 55 -14.85 3.54 8.07
C VAL A 55 -16.08 4.32 8.56
N ALA A 56 -15.85 5.40 9.29
CA ALA A 56 -16.88 6.10 10.03
C ALA A 56 -18.05 6.35 9.08
N ALA A 57 -19.22 5.82 9.46
CA ALA A 57 -20.46 5.97 8.73
C ALA A 57 -20.70 7.45 8.47
N ALA A 58 -20.65 7.82 7.18
CA ALA A 58 -21.16 9.09 6.68
C ALA A 58 -22.63 8.90 6.27
#